data_AF-A0A2J2HEE7-F1
#
_entry.id   AF-A0A2J2HEE7-F1
#
_cell.length_a   1.000
_cell.length_b   1.000
_cell.length_c   1.000
_cell.angle_alpha   90.00
_cell.angle_beta   90.00
_cell.angle_gamma   90.00
#
_symmetry.space_group_name_H-M   'P 1'
#
loop_
_entity.id
_entity.type
_entity.pdbx_description
1 polymer ?
#
loop_
_entity_poly.entity_id
_entity_poly.type
_entity_poly.pdbx_seq_one_letter_code
_entity_poly.pdbx_strand_id
1 'polypeptide(L)'
;MIQFDLLRVEGTTRIPTPVADDIRVDLELDKIIEVASNGDKLIAETWLNTLLLKDSSEDAVRYRQEAVKDALVNRNAILSMYSIARDTLERVRRDVFIFRRDDPSSITRETARGIGILVDGLNSLLSILKSTNFSSKAFRDLVISLTANINESFISSARYIVGMFDYNKDIVFSVKVGSYNYLRDPVLLVPKDEGSLFSRLLSFGKEYTYRLDPRDEAGPQILHDIRNWVLLRAASILLDAYNKMRRFFEDLMKQLSFYVGAINMSDFFTKMGLPQTYPDISSGRFAFEDLHCLSLAISSSRKPVPSTLEVNTDGAFAVLITGANRGGKTTFLKAVGQAILLARAGLFIPAKSFTIPAPGAVYTHFLRGEDRTLSYGKFEEEVRRFRGFAGLLRRGDFVLMDESFSSTNPVEASVVAENVASALADSGVNVFYVTFLQDFIYNFTRKYGERAVLLVPERLSNGERTFRLVMGTLQPGFAMDLWTKLYRETMSGNK
;
A
#
# COMPACT_ATOMS: atom_id res chain seq x y z
N MET A 1 -14.31 -13.98 15.83
CA MET A 1 -13.67 -13.78 14.50
C MET A 1 -12.57 -12.77 14.73
N ILE A 2 -11.33 -13.07 14.36
CA ILE A 2 -10.22 -12.12 14.57
C ILE A 2 -10.47 -10.93 13.65
N GLN A 3 -10.57 -9.73 14.22
CA GLN A 3 -10.78 -8.50 13.47
C GLN A 3 -9.61 -7.56 13.74
N PHE A 4 -8.99 -7.09 12.67
CA PHE A 4 -7.93 -6.09 12.74
C PHE A 4 -7.91 -5.31 11.44
N ASP A 5 -7.56 -4.04 11.54
CA ASP A 5 -7.34 -3.17 10.39
C ASP A 5 -6.18 -2.24 10.71
N LEU A 6 -4.97 -2.68 10.39
CA LEU A 6 -3.76 -1.94 10.63
C LEU A 6 -3.67 -0.70 9.73
N LEU A 7 -4.33 -0.67 8.57
CA LEU A 7 -4.11 0.39 7.58
C LEU A 7 -5.25 1.40 7.50
N ARG A 8 -6.47 1.05 7.90
CA ARG A 8 -7.67 1.88 7.71
C ARG A 8 -7.84 2.32 6.26
N VAL A 9 -7.79 1.34 5.37
CA VAL A 9 -7.97 1.52 3.92
C VAL A 9 -9.19 0.75 3.39
N GLU A 10 -9.97 0.11 4.26
CA GLU A 10 -11.23 -0.50 3.84
C GLU A 10 -12.24 0.57 3.39
N GLY A 11 -12.85 0.36 2.23
CA GLY A 11 -13.82 1.30 1.65
C GLY A 11 -13.22 2.53 0.95
N THR A 12 -11.89 2.71 0.96
CA THR A 12 -11.24 3.79 0.21
C THR A 12 -11.08 3.39 -1.26
N THR A 13 -11.36 4.35 -2.15
CA THR A 13 -11.16 4.15 -3.59
C THR A 13 -9.77 4.60 -4.02
N ARG A 14 -9.27 4.01 -5.10
CA ARG A 14 -8.03 4.45 -5.73
C ARG A 14 -8.31 5.54 -6.75
N ILE A 15 -7.30 6.37 -7.01
CA ILE A 15 -7.31 7.19 -8.20
C ILE A 15 -7.39 6.25 -9.42
N PRO A 16 -8.33 6.46 -10.37
CA PRO A 16 -8.51 5.55 -11.49
C PRO A 16 -7.37 5.71 -12.52
N THR A 17 -7.05 4.61 -13.22
CA THR A 17 -6.24 4.63 -14.45
C THR A 17 -7.01 5.38 -15.56
N PRO A 18 -6.36 6.21 -16.41
CA PRO A 18 -4.91 6.44 -16.52
C PRO A 18 -4.32 7.49 -15.56
N VAL A 19 -5.14 8.22 -14.80
CA VAL A 19 -4.68 9.31 -13.92
C VAL A 19 -3.67 8.81 -12.88
N ALA A 20 -3.88 7.63 -12.33
CA ALA A 20 -2.94 6.98 -11.41
C ALA A 20 -1.56 6.72 -12.04
N ASP A 21 -1.51 6.35 -13.33
CA ASP A 21 -0.26 6.09 -14.03
C ASP A 21 0.50 7.38 -14.29
N ASP A 22 -0.21 8.46 -14.61
CA ASP A 22 0.38 9.79 -14.79
C ASP A 22 1.08 10.23 -13.51
N ILE A 23 0.42 10.10 -12.34
CA ILE A 23 1.01 10.43 -11.04
C ILE A 23 2.23 9.54 -10.76
N ARG A 24 2.14 8.23 -11.03
CA ARG A 24 3.22 7.26 -10.83
C ARG A 24 4.47 7.64 -11.62
N VAL A 25 4.30 7.99 -12.89
CA VAL A 25 5.39 8.35 -13.80
C VAL A 25 5.94 9.75 -13.48
N ASP A 26 5.07 10.75 -13.38
CA ASP A 26 5.44 12.15 -13.19
C ASP A 26 6.22 12.35 -11.87
N LEU A 27 5.83 11.66 -10.81
CA LEU A 27 6.49 11.71 -9.50
C LEU A 27 7.56 10.63 -9.28
N GLU A 28 7.85 9.82 -10.29
CA GLU A 28 8.86 8.75 -10.26
C GLU A 28 8.67 7.77 -9.08
N LEU A 29 7.42 7.40 -8.79
CA LEU A 29 7.09 6.59 -7.62
C LEU A 29 7.73 5.20 -7.67
N ASP A 30 8.00 4.68 -8.87
CA ASP A 30 8.65 3.37 -9.05
C ASP A 30 9.99 3.28 -8.31
N LYS A 31 10.78 4.35 -8.32
CA LYS A 31 12.07 4.40 -7.60
C LYS A 31 11.87 4.26 -6.09
N ILE A 32 10.86 4.93 -5.55
CA ILE A 32 10.52 4.91 -4.13
C ILE A 32 10.01 3.52 -3.73
N ILE A 33 9.14 2.95 -4.58
CA ILE A 33 8.54 1.63 -4.37
C ILE A 33 9.61 0.53 -4.46
N GLU A 34 10.58 0.64 -5.34
CA GLU A 34 11.71 -0.30 -5.45
C GLU A 34 12.49 -0.37 -4.13
N VAL A 35 12.81 0.79 -3.53
CA VAL A 35 13.48 0.85 -2.22
C VAL A 35 12.62 0.27 -1.11
N ALA A 36 11.34 0.65 -1.04
CA ALA A 36 10.44 0.15 -0.01
C ALA A 36 10.22 -1.36 -0.13
N SER A 37 10.07 -1.88 -1.35
CA SER A 37 9.79 -3.29 -1.60
C SER A 37 11.00 -4.19 -1.41
N ASN A 38 12.21 -3.69 -1.68
CA ASN A 38 13.43 -4.49 -1.66
C ASN A 38 13.27 -5.81 -2.44
N GLY A 39 12.57 -5.75 -3.59
CA GLY A 39 12.28 -6.90 -4.46
C GLY A 39 11.01 -7.70 -4.12
N ASP A 40 10.32 -7.41 -3.01
CA ASP A 40 9.06 -8.09 -2.65
C ASP A 40 7.85 -7.47 -3.40
N LYS A 41 7.24 -8.28 -4.27
CA LYS A 41 6.10 -7.85 -5.10
C LYS A 41 4.88 -7.41 -4.30
N LEU A 42 4.59 -8.05 -3.17
CA LEU A 42 3.43 -7.71 -2.34
C LEU A 42 3.63 -6.36 -1.66
N ILE A 43 4.85 -6.10 -1.16
CA ILE A 43 5.20 -4.80 -0.61
C ILE A 43 5.08 -3.72 -1.68
N ALA A 44 5.60 -3.99 -2.89
CA ALA A 44 5.54 -3.04 -4.01
C ALA A 44 4.09 -2.65 -4.36
N GLU A 45 3.22 -3.66 -4.51
CA GLU A 45 1.80 -3.44 -4.79
C GLU A 45 1.12 -2.68 -3.64
N THR A 46 1.38 -3.05 -2.39
CA THR A 46 0.74 -2.43 -1.22
C THR A 46 1.14 -0.97 -1.08
N TRP A 47 2.41 -0.65 -1.29
CA TRP A 47 2.91 0.73 -1.29
C TRP A 47 2.31 1.57 -2.41
N LEU A 48 2.32 1.08 -3.65
CA LEU A 48 1.71 1.79 -4.78
C LEU A 48 0.24 2.13 -4.50
N ASN A 49 -0.51 1.13 -4.01
CA ASN A 49 -1.92 1.27 -3.72
C ASN A 49 -2.20 2.24 -2.57
N THR A 50 -1.34 2.28 -1.55
CA THR A 50 -1.51 3.14 -0.38
C THR A 50 -1.12 4.59 -0.68
N LEU A 51 -0.09 4.81 -1.51
CA LEU A 51 0.28 6.15 -1.96
C LEU A 51 -0.80 6.78 -2.85
N LEU A 52 -1.45 5.98 -3.71
CA LEU A 52 -2.46 6.44 -4.68
C LEU A 52 -3.91 6.36 -4.18
N LEU A 53 -4.12 6.38 -2.86
CA LEU A 53 -5.44 6.48 -2.28
C LEU A 53 -6.09 7.81 -2.67
N LYS A 54 -7.31 7.73 -3.21
CA LYS A 54 -8.13 8.91 -3.51
C LYS A 54 -8.55 9.60 -2.22
N ASP A 55 -9.03 8.81 -1.27
CA ASP A 55 -9.60 9.29 -0.02
C ASP A 55 -8.72 8.89 1.17
N SER A 56 -8.31 9.88 1.96
CA SER A 56 -7.60 9.69 3.22
C SER A 56 -8.13 10.70 4.23
N SER A 57 -8.80 10.24 5.28
CA SER A 57 -9.21 11.11 6.38
C SER A 57 -8.01 11.42 7.29
N GLU A 58 -8.05 12.56 7.99
CA GLU A 58 -7.04 12.91 8.98
C GLU A 58 -6.87 11.82 10.05
N ASP A 59 -7.97 11.28 10.56
CA ASP A 59 -7.95 10.17 11.54
C ASP A 59 -7.25 8.93 11.01
N ALA A 60 -7.46 8.58 9.74
CA ALA A 60 -6.80 7.43 9.12
C ALA A 60 -5.31 7.68 8.93
N VAL A 61 -4.91 8.91 8.57
CA VAL A 61 -3.50 9.30 8.48
C VAL A 61 -2.83 9.22 9.84
N ARG A 62 -3.40 9.85 10.88
CA ARG A 62 -2.84 9.81 12.24
C ARG A 62 -2.74 8.39 12.79
N TYR A 63 -3.77 7.56 12.56
CA TYR A 63 -3.77 6.16 12.93
C TYR A 63 -2.61 5.38 12.29
N ARG A 64 -2.40 5.55 10.98
CA ARG A 64 -1.25 4.94 10.27
C ARG A 64 0.09 5.49 10.77
N GLN A 65 0.20 6.79 11.02
CA GLN A 65 1.43 7.40 11.55
C GLN A 65 1.84 6.80 12.89
N GLU A 66 0.91 6.64 13.83
CA GLU A 66 1.17 6.00 15.12
C GLU A 66 1.62 4.56 14.93
N ALA A 67 0.96 3.81 14.05
CA ALA A 67 1.34 2.44 13.74
C ALA A 67 2.72 2.35 13.08
N VAL A 68 3.07 3.25 12.16
CA VAL A 68 4.41 3.29 11.54
C VAL A 68 5.48 3.57 12.59
N LYS A 69 5.26 4.54 13.49
CA LYS A 69 6.18 4.84 14.60
C LYS A 69 6.41 3.60 15.47
N ASP A 70 5.33 2.94 15.87
CA ASP A 70 5.37 1.73 16.70
C ASP A 70 6.04 0.55 15.98
N ALA A 71 5.81 0.41 14.67
CA ALA A 71 6.45 -0.61 13.83
C ALA A 71 7.97 -0.40 13.71
N LEU A 72 8.44 0.84 13.61
CA LEU A 72 9.88 1.13 13.57
C LEU A 72 10.56 0.83 14.91
N VAL A 73 9.90 1.15 16.04
CA VAL A 73 10.39 0.78 17.38
C VAL A 73 10.44 -0.74 17.54
N ASN A 74 9.38 -1.42 17.12
CA ASN A 74 9.23 -2.88 17.23
C ASN A 74 9.63 -3.62 15.94
N ARG A 75 10.64 -3.11 15.20
CA ARG A 75 10.98 -3.58 13.84
C ARG A 75 11.18 -5.09 13.71
N ASN A 76 11.87 -5.70 14.68
CA ASN A 76 12.15 -7.14 14.66
C ASN A 76 10.87 -7.98 14.78
N ALA A 77 9.90 -7.52 15.58
CA ALA A 77 8.62 -8.17 15.72
C ALA A 77 7.82 -8.10 14.42
N ILE A 78 7.77 -6.93 13.77
CA ILE A 78 7.07 -6.74 12.48
C ILE A 78 7.66 -7.63 11.38
N LEU A 79 8.99 -7.63 11.23
CA LEU A 79 9.68 -8.47 10.25
C LEU A 79 9.43 -9.96 10.51
N SER A 80 9.46 -10.38 11.77
CA SER A 80 9.21 -11.77 12.16
C SER A 80 7.76 -12.17 11.93
N MET A 81 6.79 -11.30 12.25
CA MET A 81 5.36 -11.54 11.96
C MET A 81 5.11 -11.68 10.45
N TYR A 82 5.72 -10.83 9.63
CA TYR A 82 5.60 -10.91 8.18
C TYR A 82 6.20 -12.22 7.64
N SER A 83 7.40 -12.60 8.10
CA SER A 83 8.03 -13.88 7.72
C SER A 83 7.16 -15.07 8.12
N ILE A 84 6.68 -15.11 9.37
CA ILE A 84 5.81 -16.21 9.83
C ILE A 84 4.56 -16.31 8.97
N ALA A 85 3.90 -15.19 8.65
CA ALA A 85 2.71 -15.21 7.83
C ALA A 85 3.01 -15.73 6.41
N ARG A 86 4.08 -15.24 5.78
CA ARG A 86 4.54 -15.69 4.46
C ARG A 86 4.90 -17.18 4.47
N ASP A 87 5.78 -17.58 5.37
CA ASP A 87 6.33 -18.94 5.43
C ASP A 87 5.21 -19.95 5.76
N THR A 88 4.22 -19.55 6.58
CA THR A 88 3.00 -20.35 6.83
C THR A 88 2.18 -20.53 5.56
N LEU A 89 1.92 -19.45 4.82
CA LEU A 89 1.15 -19.51 3.56
C LEU A 89 1.90 -20.30 2.46
N GLU A 90 3.21 -20.19 2.39
CA GLU A 90 4.05 -20.96 1.46
C GLU A 90 4.02 -22.46 1.80
N ARG A 91 4.14 -22.83 3.08
CA ARG A 91 3.99 -24.21 3.53
C ARG A 91 2.60 -24.75 3.19
N VAL A 92 1.54 -23.98 3.44
CA VAL A 92 0.17 -24.36 3.05
C VAL A 92 0.08 -24.58 1.53
N ARG A 93 0.61 -23.67 0.71
CA ARG A 93 0.60 -23.80 -0.75
C ARG A 93 1.37 -25.04 -1.23
N ARG A 94 2.46 -25.40 -0.56
CA ARG A 94 3.32 -26.53 -0.93
C ARG A 94 2.78 -27.88 -0.46
N ASP A 95 2.19 -27.93 0.73
CA ASP A 95 1.90 -29.20 1.43
C ASP A 95 0.41 -29.60 1.39
N VAL A 96 -0.48 -28.71 0.91
CA VAL A 96 -1.94 -28.92 0.87
C VAL A 96 -2.44 -28.94 -0.58
N PHE A 97 -3.04 -30.07 -0.99
CA PHE A 97 -3.42 -30.33 -2.38
C PHE A 97 -4.90 -30.68 -2.54
N ILE A 98 -5.75 -29.66 -2.59
CA ILE A 98 -7.20 -29.83 -2.81
C ILE A 98 -7.50 -29.83 -4.32
N PHE A 99 -7.18 -30.93 -5.01
CA PHE A 99 -7.42 -31.07 -6.45
C PHE A 99 -8.82 -31.61 -6.78
N ARG A 100 -9.34 -32.55 -5.99
CA ARG A 100 -10.68 -33.13 -6.15
C ARG A 100 -11.64 -32.51 -5.14
N ARG A 101 -12.53 -31.65 -5.63
CA ARG A 101 -13.60 -31.02 -4.82
C ARG A 101 -14.81 -31.93 -4.61
N ASP A 102 -14.80 -33.07 -5.29
CA ASP A 102 -15.81 -34.13 -5.32
C ASP A 102 -15.47 -35.32 -4.41
N ASP A 103 -14.31 -35.33 -3.75
CA ASP A 103 -13.88 -36.36 -2.80
C ASP A 103 -13.81 -35.80 -1.36
N PRO A 104 -14.90 -35.92 -0.57
CA PRO A 104 -14.93 -35.49 0.83
C PRO A 104 -13.79 -36.05 1.68
N SER A 105 -13.37 -37.31 1.45
CA SER A 105 -12.28 -37.90 2.20
C SER A 105 -10.94 -37.26 1.90
N SER A 106 -10.71 -36.85 0.65
CA SER A 106 -9.52 -36.08 0.29
C SER A 106 -9.58 -34.67 0.89
N ILE A 107 -10.75 -34.01 0.83
CA ILE A 107 -10.93 -32.66 1.37
C ILE A 107 -10.66 -32.62 2.87
N THR A 108 -11.26 -33.52 3.66
CA THR A 108 -11.06 -33.54 5.13
C THR A 108 -9.58 -33.68 5.48
N ARG A 109 -8.88 -34.58 4.80
CA ARG A 109 -7.46 -34.86 5.04
C ARG A 109 -6.56 -33.68 4.71
N GLU A 110 -6.72 -33.10 3.53
CA GLU A 110 -5.90 -31.98 3.07
C GLU A 110 -6.19 -30.71 3.89
N THR A 111 -7.46 -30.45 4.22
CA THR A 111 -7.84 -29.31 5.07
C THR A 111 -7.39 -29.49 6.51
N ALA A 112 -7.46 -30.69 7.09
CA ALA A 112 -6.90 -30.98 8.40
C ALA A 112 -5.38 -30.75 8.43
N ARG A 113 -4.63 -31.27 7.44
CA ARG A 113 -3.19 -30.98 7.30
C ARG A 113 -2.92 -29.46 7.24
N GLY A 114 -3.69 -28.74 6.42
CA GLY A 114 -3.60 -27.29 6.29
C GLY A 114 -3.90 -26.54 7.58
N ILE A 115 -4.92 -26.95 8.33
CA ILE A 115 -5.24 -26.41 9.65
C ILE A 115 -4.06 -26.61 10.61
N GLY A 116 -3.41 -27.78 10.61
CA GLY A 116 -2.22 -28.03 11.42
C GLY A 116 -1.11 -27.00 11.17
N ILE A 117 -0.77 -26.76 9.89
CA ILE A 117 0.23 -25.76 9.50
C ILE A 117 -0.18 -24.35 9.97
N LEU A 118 -1.45 -23.98 9.78
CA LEU A 118 -1.98 -22.67 10.17
C LEU A 118 -1.97 -22.47 11.69
N VAL A 119 -2.27 -23.51 12.47
CA VAL A 119 -2.21 -23.48 13.95
C VAL A 119 -0.77 -23.28 14.43
N ASP A 120 0.21 -23.93 13.82
CA ASP A 120 1.62 -23.74 14.16
C ASP A 120 2.09 -22.31 13.84
N GLY A 121 1.64 -21.74 12.72
CA GLY A 121 1.83 -20.33 12.39
C GLY A 121 1.22 -19.39 13.45
N LEU A 122 0.00 -19.67 13.92
CA LEU A 122 -0.69 -18.87 14.94
C LEU A 122 0.05 -18.92 16.28
N ASN A 123 0.54 -20.09 16.67
CA ASN A 123 1.36 -20.24 17.87
C ASN A 123 2.65 -19.40 17.80
N SER A 124 3.29 -19.42 16.64
CA SER A 124 4.51 -18.64 16.40
C SER A 124 4.24 -17.13 16.47
N LEU A 125 3.13 -16.68 15.87
CA LEU A 125 2.66 -15.29 15.98
C LEU A 125 2.37 -14.89 17.44
N LEU A 126 1.63 -15.72 18.18
CA LEU A 126 1.30 -15.45 19.58
C LEU A 126 2.54 -15.31 20.47
N SER A 127 3.59 -16.11 20.22
CA SER A 127 4.85 -16.00 20.95
C SER A 127 5.48 -14.61 20.80
N ILE A 128 5.48 -14.04 19.58
CA ILE A 128 6.02 -12.70 19.31
C ILE A 128 5.14 -11.62 19.92
N LEU A 129 3.83 -11.73 19.75
CA LEU A 129 2.90 -10.73 20.24
C LEU A 129 2.89 -10.64 21.77
N LYS A 130 3.10 -11.77 22.47
CA LYS A 130 3.21 -11.78 23.94
C LYS A 130 4.52 -11.17 24.45
N SER A 131 5.60 -11.22 23.66
CA SER A 131 6.92 -10.69 24.05
C SER A 131 7.16 -9.25 23.59
N THR A 132 6.26 -8.68 22.77
CA THR A 132 6.40 -7.35 22.18
C THR A 132 5.40 -6.38 22.80
N ASN A 133 5.87 -5.20 23.22
CA ASN A 133 5.00 -4.16 23.76
C ASN A 133 4.66 -3.13 22.68
N PHE A 134 3.52 -3.31 22.03
CA PHE A 134 3.00 -2.38 21.04
C PHE A 134 2.25 -1.21 21.71
N SER A 135 2.54 0.00 21.26
CA SER A 135 1.97 1.25 21.79
C SER A 135 0.79 1.77 20.96
N SER A 136 0.85 1.59 19.64
CA SER A 136 -0.17 2.08 18.71
C SER A 136 -1.49 1.34 18.89
N LYS A 137 -2.60 2.04 18.64
CA LYS A 137 -3.92 1.40 18.67
C LYS A 137 -4.01 0.23 17.68
N ALA A 138 -3.41 0.37 16.49
CA ALA A 138 -3.44 -0.66 15.45
C ALA A 138 -2.92 -2.01 15.91
N PHE A 139 -1.69 -2.04 16.45
CA PHE A 139 -1.10 -3.30 16.89
C PHE A 139 -1.68 -3.77 18.23
N ARG A 140 -2.10 -2.87 19.13
CA ARG A 140 -2.81 -3.27 20.36
C ARG A 140 -4.13 -3.96 20.06
N ASP A 141 -4.93 -3.42 19.13
CA ASP A 141 -6.21 -4.03 18.73
C ASP A 141 -5.97 -5.42 18.09
N LEU A 142 -4.91 -5.59 17.28
CA LEU A 142 -4.50 -6.90 16.77
C LEU A 142 -4.13 -7.88 17.90
N VAL A 143 -3.30 -7.45 18.87
CA VAL A 143 -2.89 -8.29 20.01
C VAL A 143 -4.11 -8.71 20.83
N ILE A 144 -4.98 -7.76 21.17
CA ILE A 144 -6.21 -8.01 21.94
C ILE A 144 -7.11 -8.98 21.18
N SER A 145 -7.37 -8.71 19.89
CA SER A 145 -8.24 -9.58 19.09
C SER A 145 -7.65 -10.98 18.93
N LEU A 146 -6.34 -11.13 18.75
CA LEU A 146 -5.73 -12.44 18.56
C LEU A 146 -5.73 -13.24 19.87
N THR A 147 -5.28 -12.64 20.98
CA THR A 147 -5.20 -13.31 22.28
C THR A 147 -6.57 -13.67 22.87
N ALA A 148 -7.61 -12.88 22.57
CA ALA A 148 -8.98 -13.19 22.97
C ALA A 148 -9.60 -14.35 22.18
N ASN A 149 -9.19 -14.56 20.91
CA ASN A 149 -9.79 -15.58 20.04
C ASN A 149 -8.93 -16.86 19.94
N ILE A 150 -7.62 -16.79 20.15
CA ILE A 150 -6.68 -17.92 20.02
C ILE A 150 -6.05 -18.21 21.38
N ASN A 151 -6.71 -19.08 22.14
CA ASN A 151 -6.27 -19.55 23.45
C ASN A 151 -5.83 -21.03 23.41
N GLU A 152 -5.34 -21.55 24.53
CA GLU A 152 -4.87 -22.95 24.63
C GLU A 152 -5.97 -23.96 24.27
N SER A 153 -7.23 -23.66 24.62
CA SER A 153 -8.37 -24.51 24.29
C SER A 153 -8.61 -24.58 22.78
N PHE A 154 -8.52 -23.45 22.06
CA PHE A 154 -8.60 -23.39 20.61
C PHE A 154 -7.48 -24.22 19.97
N ILE A 155 -6.23 -24.02 20.38
CA ILE A 155 -5.07 -24.74 19.83
C ILE A 155 -5.21 -26.24 20.06
N SER A 156 -5.61 -26.64 21.26
CA SER A 156 -5.82 -28.05 21.62
C SER A 156 -6.94 -28.68 20.79
N SER A 157 -8.05 -27.96 20.62
CA SER A 157 -9.18 -28.42 19.79
C SER A 157 -8.79 -28.57 18.33
N ALA A 158 -8.02 -27.62 17.79
CA ALA A 158 -7.54 -27.69 16.41
C ALA A 158 -6.57 -28.87 16.21
N ARG A 159 -5.62 -29.08 17.14
CA ARG A 159 -4.71 -30.24 17.10
C ARG A 159 -5.44 -31.57 17.21
N TYR A 160 -6.50 -31.62 18.03
CA TYR A 160 -7.35 -32.80 18.13
C TYR A 160 -8.03 -33.13 16.80
N ILE A 161 -8.60 -32.12 16.14
CA ILE A 161 -9.20 -32.27 14.79
C ILE A 161 -8.16 -32.75 13.78
N VAL A 162 -6.96 -32.17 13.77
CA VAL A 162 -5.86 -32.60 12.89
C VAL A 162 -5.54 -34.09 13.11
N GLY A 163 -5.40 -34.50 14.38
CA GLY A 163 -5.11 -35.88 14.74
C GLY A 163 -6.24 -36.87 14.46
N MET A 164 -7.49 -36.40 14.28
CA MET A 164 -8.63 -37.24 13.92
C MET A 164 -8.60 -37.67 12.44
N PHE A 165 -8.09 -36.80 11.56
CA PHE A 165 -8.06 -37.02 10.11
C PHE A 165 -6.66 -37.38 9.58
N ASP A 166 -5.77 -37.83 10.45
CA ASP A 166 -4.43 -38.31 10.09
C ASP A 166 -4.50 -39.63 9.30
N TYR A 167 -3.49 -39.89 8.47
CA TYR A 167 -3.43 -41.08 7.63
C TYR A 167 -3.47 -42.33 8.53
N ASN A 168 -4.45 -43.21 8.28
CA ASN A 168 -4.61 -44.56 8.86
C ASN A 168 -5.49 -44.70 10.11
N LYS A 169 -6.31 -43.70 10.48
CA LYS A 169 -7.30 -43.90 11.55
C LYS A 169 -8.65 -44.41 11.02
N ASP A 170 -9.20 -45.38 11.74
CA ASP A 170 -10.54 -45.91 11.47
C ASP A 170 -11.60 -44.81 11.64
N ILE A 171 -12.52 -44.74 10.68
CA ILE A 171 -13.67 -43.83 10.76
C ILE A 171 -14.80 -44.58 11.45
N VAL A 172 -15.14 -44.13 12.65
CA VAL A 172 -16.28 -44.62 13.39
C VAL A 172 -17.47 -43.71 13.10
N PHE A 173 -18.62 -44.27 12.77
CA PHE A 173 -19.83 -43.50 12.49
C PHE A 173 -21.07 -44.27 12.91
N SER A 174 -22.14 -43.54 13.21
CA SER A 174 -23.48 -44.12 13.37
C SER A 174 -24.36 -43.73 12.19
N VAL A 175 -25.32 -44.60 11.89
CA VAL A 175 -26.32 -44.40 10.84
C VAL A 175 -27.67 -44.84 11.38
N LYS A 176 -28.74 -44.25 10.85
CA LYS A 176 -30.09 -44.73 11.07
C LYS A 176 -30.52 -45.58 9.89
N VAL A 177 -31.28 -46.63 10.16
CA VAL A 177 -31.98 -47.41 9.12
C VAL A 177 -33.29 -46.71 8.82
N GLY A 178 -33.48 -46.31 7.57
CA GLY A 178 -34.71 -45.73 7.04
C GLY A 178 -35.67 -46.78 6.48
N SER A 179 -36.74 -46.31 5.84
CA SER A 179 -37.65 -47.18 5.09
C SER A 179 -36.88 -47.98 4.03
N TYR A 180 -37.30 -49.22 3.78
CA TYR A 180 -36.65 -50.14 2.82
C TYR A 180 -35.18 -50.46 3.12
N ASN A 181 -34.76 -50.40 4.39
CA ASN A 181 -33.39 -50.72 4.84
C ASN A 181 -32.28 -49.82 4.26
N TYR A 182 -32.61 -48.63 3.75
CA TYR A 182 -31.59 -47.66 3.34
C TYR A 182 -30.93 -47.00 4.55
N LEU A 183 -29.61 -46.80 4.48
CA LEU A 183 -28.87 -46.04 5.49
C LEU A 183 -29.12 -44.54 5.31
N ARG A 184 -29.38 -43.83 6.41
CA ARG A 184 -29.58 -42.38 6.43
C ARG A 184 -28.92 -41.73 7.64
N ASP A 185 -28.79 -40.41 7.61
CA ASP A 185 -28.28 -39.56 8.70
C ASP A 185 -26.95 -40.04 9.29
N PRO A 186 -25.86 -40.04 8.49
CA PRO A 186 -24.57 -40.46 9.01
C PRO A 186 -24.07 -39.44 10.02
N VAL A 187 -23.62 -39.93 11.18
CA VAL A 187 -23.00 -39.11 12.22
C VAL A 187 -21.60 -39.64 12.44
N LEU A 188 -20.61 -38.81 12.11
CA LEU A 188 -19.21 -39.10 12.43
C LEU A 188 -19.06 -39.16 13.96
N LEU A 189 -18.59 -40.30 14.45
CA LEU A 189 -18.34 -40.51 15.86
C LEU A 189 -16.88 -40.23 16.17
N VAL A 190 -16.69 -39.42 17.19
CA VAL A 190 -15.37 -39.08 17.71
C VAL A 190 -14.96 -40.19 18.68
N PRO A 191 -13.85 -40.91 18.45
CA PRO A 191 -13.38 -41.92 19.40
C PRO A 191 -13.12 -41.24 20.75
N LYS A 192 -13.75 -41.72 21.81
CA LYS A 192 -13.32 -41.34 23.17
C LYS A 192 -11.91 -41.91 23.36
N ASP A 193 -10.98 -41.10 23.85
CA ASP A 193 -9.78 -41.60 24.52
C ASP A 193 -10.24 -42.29 25.82
N GLU A 194 -10.83 -43.48 25.69
CA GLU A 194 -11.04 -44.35 26.83
C GLU A 194 -9.70 -45.00 27.13
N GLY A 195 -9.06 -44.48 28.17
CA GLY A 195 -7.95 -45.14 28.81
C GLY A 195 -8.29 -46.61 29.10
N SER A 196 -7.28 -47.44 28.90
CA SER A 196 -7.24 -48.86 29.21
C SER A 196 -7.95 -49.79 28.22
N LEU A 197 -7.14 -50.69 27.65
CA LEU A 197 -7.55 -51.93 26.95
C LEU A 197 -8.65 -52.73 27.70
N PHE A 198 -8.85 -52.49 28.99
CA PHE A 198 -9.88 -53.12 29.82
C PHE A 198 -11.32 -52.63 29.55
N SER A 199 -11.57 -51.40 29.08
CA SER A 199 -12.96 -50.97 28.82
C SER A 199 -13.57 -51.65 27.58
N ARG A 200 -12.75 -51.89 26.54
CA ARG A 200 -13.11 -52.70 25.36
C ARG A 200 -13.38 -54.17 25.68
N LEU A 201 -12.77 -54.70 26.74
CA LEU A 201 -12.96 -56.09 27.20
C LEU A 201 -14.27 -56.27 27.99
N LEU A 202 -14.90 -55.19 28.45
CA LEU A 202 -16.12 -55.23 29.28
C LEU A 202 -17.40 -54.83 28.52
N SER A 203 -17.31 -54.29 27.29
CA SER A 203 -18.47 -54.05 26.43
C SER A 203 -18.89 -55.33 25.70
N PHE A 204 -19.67 -56.19 26.36
CA PHE A 204 -20.28 -57.38 25.76
C PHE A 204 -21.45 -57.05 24.82
N GLY A 205 -21.18 -56.34 23.73
CA GLY A 205 -22.06 -56.27 22.56
C GLY A 205 -21.64 -57.32 21.52
N LYS A 206 -22.58 -57.89 20.76
CA LYS A 206 -22.23 -58.71 19.59
C LYS A 206 -21.66 -57.79 18.50
N GLU A 207 -20.34 -57.72 18.42
CA GLU A 207 -19.65 -57.06 17.32
C GLU A 207 -19.66 -57.97 16.09
N TYR A 208 -20.41 -57.58 15.06
CA TYR A 208 -20.40 -58.27 13.77
C TYR A 208 -19.31 -57.66 12.90
N THR A 209 -18.26 -58.44 12.62
CA THR A 209 -17.19 -58.02 11.70
C THR A 209 -17.44 -58.59 10.31
N TYR A 210 -17.56 -57.73 9.31
CA TYR A 210 -17.55 -58.12 7.90
C TYR A 210 -16.19 -57.77 7.29
N ARG A 211 -15.54 -58.73 6.61
CA ARG A 211 -14.26 -58.53 5.91
C ARG A 211 -14.48 -58.75 4.42
N LEU A 212 -14.02 -57.81 3.60
CA LEU A 212 -14.04 -57.96 2.15
C LEU A 212 -13.08 -59.08 1.73
N ASP A 213 -13.48 -59.87 0.73
CA ASP A 213 -12.59 -60.85 0.10
C ASP A 213 -11.47 -60.10 -0.64
N PRO A 214 -10.21 -60.57 -0.61
CA PRO A 214 -9.10 -59.93 -1.33
C PRO A 214 -9.32 -59.79 -2.85
N ARG A 215 -10.23 -60.57 -3.44
CA ARG A 215 -10.60 -60.52 -4.87
C ARG A 215 -11.84 -59.67 -5.15
N ASP A 216 -12.46 -59.06 -4.14
CA ASP A 216 -13.61 -58.18 -4.33
C ASP A 216 -13.17 -56.83 -4.90
N GLU A 217 -13.47 -56.61 -6.18
CA GLU A 217 -13.17 -55.36 -6.88
C GLU A 217 -14.21 -54.25 -6.61
N ALA A 218 -15.43 -54.59 -6.16
CA ALA A 218 -16.53 -53.64 -5.94
C ALA A 218 -16.57 -53.13 -4.49
N GLY A 219 -16.27 -53.99 -3.52
CA GLY A 219 -16.25 -53.67 -2.09
C GLY A 219 -15.43 -52.42 -1.73
N PRO A 220 -14.20 -52.24 -2.23
CA PRO A 220 -13.40 -51.05 -1.98
C PRO A 220 -14.09 -49.74 -2.43
N GLN A 221 -14.79 -49.76 -3.57
CA GLN A 221 -15.53 -48.61 -4.08
C GLN A 221 -16.75 -48.30 -3.19
N ILE A 222 -17.49 -49.32 -2.76
CA ILE A 222 -18.64 -49.14 -1.85
C ILE A 222 -18.19 -48.54 -0.51
N LEU A 223 -17.08 -49.03 0.06
CA LEU A 223 -16.52 -48.46 1.30
C LEU A 223 -16.04 -47.02 1.10
N HIS A 224 -15.46 -46.71 -0.07
CA HIS A 224 -15.09 -45.34 -0.42
C HIS A 224 -16.31 -44.41 -0.48
N ASP A 225 -17.40 -44.85 -1.11
CA ASP A 225 -18.63 -44.07 -1.23
C ASP A 225 -19.31 -43.84 0.12
N ILE A 226 -19.37 -44.87 0.97
CA ILE A 226 -19.86 -44.76 2.36
C ILE A 226 -19.00 -43.77 3.14
N ARG A 227 -17.67 -43.88 3.02
CA ARG A 227 -16.74 -42.95 3.69
C ARG A 227 -16.98 -41.51 3.25
N ASN A 228 -17.14 -41.27 1.95
CA ASN A 228 -17.39 -39.93 1.42
C ASN A 228 -18.72 -39.36 1.90
N TRP A 229 -19.76 -40.20 1.93
CA TRP A 229 -21.07 -39.83 2.47
C TRP A 229 -21.01 -39.43 3.94
N VAL A 230 -20.31 -40.21 4.77
CA VAL A 230 -20.10 -39.91 6.20
C VAL A 230 -19.31 -38.62 6.41
N LEU A 231 -18.28 -38.39 5.59
CA LEU A 231 -17.38 -37.25 5.75
C LEU A 231 -17.90 -35.96 5.12
N LEU A 232 -18.96 -35.98 4.31
CA LEU A 232 -19.42 -34.83 3.53
C LEU A 232 -19.61 -33.56 4.38
N ARG A 233 -20.28 -33.67 5.54
CA ARG A 233 -20.50 -32.53 6.43
C ARG A 233 -19.21 -32.05 7.09
N ALA A 234 -18.35 -32.96 7.53
CA ALA A 234 -17.07 -32.63 8.12
C ALA A 234 -16.15 -31.94 7.10
N ALA A 235 -16.11 -32.43 5.85
CA ALA A 235 -15.35 -31.86 4.75
C ALA A 235 -15.71 -30.38 4.53
N SER A 236 -17.01 -30.07 4.47
CA SER A 236 -17.50 -28.71 4.29
C SER A 236 -17.09 -27.78 5.44
N ILE A 237 -17.27 -28.22 6.70
CA ILE A 237 -16.93 -27.43 7.89
C ILE A 237 -15.43 -27.18 7.99
N LEU A 238 -14.61 -28.22 7.78
CA LEU A 238 -13.15 -28.11 7.83
C LEU A 238 -12.62 -27.23 6.71
N LEU A 239 -13.20 -27.33 5.50
CA LEU A 239 -12.82 -26.47 4.39
C LEU A 239 -13.12 -24.99 4.69
N ASP A 240 -14.27 -24.69 5.28
CA ASP A 240 -14.61 -23.32 5.69
C ASP A 240 -13.67 -22.80 6.79
N ALA A 241 -13.39 -23.61 7.81
CA ALA A 241 -12.44 -23.26 8.87
C ALA A 241 -11.02 -23.00 8.32
N TYR A 242 -10.53 -23.92 7.48
CA TYR A 242 -9.25 -23.79 6.79
C TYR A 242 -9.18 -22.50 5.96
N ASN A 243 -10.20 -22.22 5.15
CA ASN A 243 -10.24 -21.00 4.32
C ASN A 243 -10.25 -19.72 5.17
N LYS A 244 -11.00 -19.69 6.27
CA LYS A 244 -11.03 -18.55 7.20
C LYS A 244 -9.66 -18.30 7.85
N MET A 245 -9.00 -19.37 8.31
CA MET A 245 -7.66 -19.26 8.90
C MET A 245 -6.63 -18.84 7.86
N ARG A 246 -6.68 -19.39 6.64
CA ARG A 246 -5.78 -19.00 5.55
C ARG A 246 -5.96 -17.53 5.19
N ARG A 247 -7.21 -17.07 5.08
CA ARG A 247 -7.55 -15.67 4.79
C ARG A 247 -7.00 -14.71 5.85
N PHE A 248 -7.07 -15.08 7.14
CA PHE A 248 -6.44 -14.30 8.20
C PHE A 248 -4.95 -14.05 7.95
N PHE A 249 -4.18 -15.07 7.56
CA PHE A 249 -2.76 -14.89 7.24
C PHE A 249 -2.54 -14.08 5.96
N GLU A 250 -3.38 -14.27 4.93
CA GLU A 250 -3.33 -13.46 3.70
C GLU A 250 -3.53 -11.97 4.01
N ASP A 251 -4.56 -11.65 4.81
CA ASP A 251 -4.87 -10.29 5.22
C ASP A 251 -3.78 -9.70 6.12
N LEU A 252 -3.26 -10.49 7.06
CA LEU A 252 -2.19 -10.07 7.98
C LEU A 252 -0.91 -9.76 7.20
N MET A 253 -0.50 -10.66 6.32
CA MET A 253 0.68 -10.49 5.48
C MET A 253 0.54 -9.26 4.59
N LYS A 254 -0.62 -9.07 3.96
CA LYS A 254 -0.90 -7.91 3.09
C LYS A 254 -0.78 -6.60 3.86
N GLN A 255 -1.36 -6.51 5.05
CA GLN A 255 -1.30 -5.28 5.85
C GLN A 255 0.09 -5.04 6.46
N LEU A 256 0.79 -6.10 6.91
CA LEU A 256 2.17 -6.00 7.41
C LEU A 256 3.16 -5.57 6.32
N SER A 257 2.90 -5.90 5.06
CA SER A 257 3.77 -5.56 3.94
C SER A 257 4.03 -4.04 3.83
N PHE A 258 3.03 -3.21 4.15
CA PHE A 258 3.19 -1.75 4.22
C PHE A 258 4.24 -1.34 5.26
N TYR A 259 4.16 -1.91 6.47
CA TYR A 259 5.07 -1.62 7.58
C TYR A 259 6.48 -2.15 7.34
N VAL A 260 6.62 -3.32 6.72
CA VAL A 260 7.94 -3.82 6.28
C VAL A 260 8.55 -2.85 5.27
N GLY A 261 7.76 -2.34 4.31
CA GLY A 261 8.26 -1.32 3.38
C GLY A 261 8.63 -0.01 4.06
N ALA A 262 7.94 0.38 5.15
CA ALA A 262 8.30 1.55 5.94
C ALA A 262 9.62 1.36 6.70
N ILE A 263 9.88 0.15 7.20
CA ILE A 263 11.18 -0.21 7.81
C ILE A 263 12.30 -0.10 6.77
N ASN A 264 12.11 -0.70 5.58
CA ASN A 264 13.09 -0.64 4.49
C ASN A 264 13.39 0.81 4.07
N MET A 265 12.35 1.65 3.97
CA MET A 265 12.51 3.05 3.65
C MET A 265 13.23 3.83 4.76
N SER A 266 13.01 3.50 6.04
CA SER A 266 13.68 4.14 7.17
C SER A 266 15.17 3.79 7.22
N ASP A 267 15.52 2.54 6.89
CA ASP A 267 16.90 2.12 6.72
C ASP A 267 17.58 2.88 5.57
N PHE A 268 16.88 3.10 4.45
CA PHE A 268 17.37 3.94 3.36
C PHE A 268 17.60 5.39 3.79
N PHE A 269 16.67 6.00 4.53
CA PHE A 269 16.82 7.36 5.05
C PHE A 269 18.06 7.48 5.94
N THR A 270 18.25 6.51 6.84
CA THR A 270 19.40 6.43 7.74
C THR A 270 20.71 6.32 6.95
N LYS A 271 20.77 5.40 5.97
CA LYS A 271 21.92 5.21 5.10
C LYS A 271 22.28 6.47 4.30
N MET A 272 21.28 7.22 3.85
CA MET A 272 21.46 8.44 3.05
C MET A 272 21.66 9.71 3.88
N GLY A 273 21.52 9.64 5.21
CA GLY A 273 21.54 10.81 6.08
C GLY A 273 20.40 11.79 5.80
N LEU A 274 19.24 11.29 5.36
CA LEU A 274 18.03 12.09 5.15
C LEU A 274 17.34 12.34 6.50
N PRO A 275 16.80 13.55 6.73
CA PRO A 275 15.98 13.79 7.91
C PRO A 275 14.69 12.96 7.82
N GLN A 276 14.15 12.58 8.97
CA GLN A 276 12.94 11.77 9.05
C GLN A 276 11.93 12.48 9.96
N THR A 277 10.92 13.11 9.37
CA THR A 277 9.86 13.81 10.10
C THR A 277 8.49 13.24 9.77
N TYR A 278 7.56 13.26 10.72
CA TYR A 278 6.18 12.89 10.46
C TYR A 278 5.36 14.15 10.19
N PRO A 279 4.41 14.11 9.24
CA PRO A 279 3.66 15.29 8.88
C PRO A 279 2.71 15.68 10.01
N ASP A 280 2.73 16.97 10.32
CA ASP A 280 1.70 17.60 11.14
C ASP A 280 0.54 18.00 10.24
N ILE A 281 -0.67 17.52 10.57
CA ILE A 281 -1.89 17.96 9.89
C ILE A 281 -2.45 19.08 10.75
N SER A 282 -2.36 20.30 10.24
CA SER A 282 -2.78 21.50 10.96
C SER A 282 -3.47 22.44 9.98
N SER A 283 -4.74 22.73 10.25
CA SER A 283 -5.53 23.65 9.42
C SER A 283 -4.85 25.01 9.34
N GLY A 284 -4.77 25.59 8.15
CA GLY A 284 -4.31 26.97 8.00
C GLY A 284 -2.83 27.15 7.66
N ARG A 285 -2.03 26.07 7.53
CA ARG A 285 -0.63 26.19 7.11
C ARG A 285 -0.18 25.06 6.18
N PHE A 286 0.53 25.41 5.11
CA PHE A 286 1.32 24.47 4.31
C PHE A 286 2.78 24.89 4.40
N ALA A 287 3.61 24.09 5.07
CA ALA A 287 4.99 24.47 5.33
C ALA A 287 5.90 23.24 5.38
N PHE A 288 7.15 23.41 4.98
CA PHE A 288 8.19 22.42 5.20
C PHE A 288 9.56 23.07 5.27
N GLU A 289 10.42 22.48 6.08
CA GLU A 289 11.83 22.87 6.20
C GLU A 289 12.74 21.75 5.73
N ASP A 290 13.72 22.13 4.92
CA ASP A 290 14.73 21.24 4.37
C ASP A 290 14.17 19.97 3.68
N LEU A 291 13.12 20.11 2.86
CA LEU A 291 12.54 18.99 2.10
C LEU A 291 13.47 18.53 0.97
N HIS A 292 13.82 17.26 0.97
CA HIS A 292 14.66 16.62 -0.05
C HIS A 292 13.83 15.80 -1.04
N CYS A 293 14.15 15.87 -2.34
CA CYS A 293 13.49 15.04 -3.36
C CYS A 293 13.91 13.56 -3.23
N LEU A 294 12.97 12.69 -2.85
CA LEU A 294 13.28 11.29 -2.55
C LEU A 294 13.72 10.52 -3.79
N SER A 295 13.02 10.70 -4.92
CA SER A 295 13.37 10.00 -6.16
C SER A 295 14.75 10.39 -6.70
N LEU A 296 15.15 11.67 -6.53
CA LEU A 296 16.48 12.14 -6.88
C LEU A 296 17.54 11.56 -5.94
N ALA A 297 17.26 11.49 -4.62
CA ALA A 297 18.17 10.90 -3.64
C ALA A 297 18.50 9.44 -4.02
N ILE A 298 17.48 8.69 -4.43
CA ILE A 298 17.61 7.30 -4.88
C ILE A 298 18.45 7.21 -6.17
N SER A 299 18.07 7.95 -7.22
CA SER A 299 18.77 7.81 -8.52
C SER A 299 20.19 8.37 -8.53
N SER A 300 20.48 9.37 -7.70
CA SER A 300 21.82 9.99 -7.65
C SER A 300 22.73 9.39 -6.59
N SER A 301 22.20 8.55 -5.69
CA SER A 301 22.91 8.06 -4.50
C SER A 301 23.57 9.18 -3.69
N ARG A 302 22.97 10.39 -3.69
CA ARG A 302 23.44 11.56 -2.96
C ARG A 302 22.28 12.27 -2.28
N LYS A 303 22.56 12.95 -1.17
CA LYS A 303 21.58 13.82 -0.50
C LYS A 303 21.29 15.04 -1.39
N PRO A 304 20.05 15.20 -1.92
CA PRO A 304 19.72 16.33 -2.79
C PRO A 304 19.78 17.65 -2.04
N VAL A 305 19.94 18.76 -2.75
CA VAL A 305 19.77 20.09 -2.16
C VAL A 305 18.32 20.21 -1.65
N PRO A 306 18.12 20.59 -0.38
CA PRO A 306 16.78 20.71 0.18
C PRO A 306 16.07 22.01 -0.27
N SER A 307 14.76 22.05 -0.08
CA SER A 307 13.94 23.25 -0.24
C SER A 307 13.11 23.54 1.01
N THR A 308 12.84 24.81 1.25
CA THR A 308 11.98 25.28 2.35
C THR A 308 10.89 26.16 1.76
N LEU A 309 9.67 25.99 2.25
CA LEU A 309 8.52 26.76 1.84
C LEU A 309 7.60 26.94 3.03
N GLU A 310 7.00 28.12 3.13
CA GLU A 310 5.90 28.38 4.05
C GLU A 310 4.83 29.17 3.32
N VAL A 311 3.58 28.69 3.43
CA VAL A 311 2.39 29.33 2.89
C VAL A 311 1.32 29.31 3.98
N ASN A 312 0.81 30.49 4.33
CA ASN A 312 -0.39 30.60 5.15
C ASN A 312 -1.60 30.23 4.29
N THR A 313 -2.45 29.34 4.79
CA THR A 313 -3.57 28.78 4.03
C THR A 313 -4.90 29.23 4.63
N ASP A 314 -5.24 30.51 4.47
CA ASP A 314 -6.63 30.96 4.63
C ASP A 314 -7.44 30.56 3.38
N GLY A 315 -7.70 29.26 3.25
CA GLY A 315 -8.23 28.63 2.05
C GLY A 315 -7.15 28.08 1.12
N ALA A 316 -7.53 27.81 -0.14
CA ALA A 316 -6.61 27.25 -1.12
C ALA A 316 -5.54 28.27 -1.54
N PHE A 317 -4.36 27.76 -1.88
CA PHE A 317 -3.21 28.57 -2.27
C PHE A 317 -2.63 28.10 -3.61
N ALA A 318 -1.81 28.96 -4.20
CA ALA A 318 -1.03 28.66 -5.38
C ALA A 318 0.45 28.97 -5.15
N VAL A 319 1.33 28.07 -5.59
CA VAL A 319 2.77 28.29 -5.62
C VAL A 319 3.21 28.27 -7.07
N LEU A 320 3.56 29.43 -7.60
CA LEU A 320 4.09 29.57 -8.94
C LEU A 320 5.62 29.48 -8.89
N ILE A 321 6.21 28.71 -9.79
CA ILE A 321 7.66 28.54 -9.86
C ILE A 321 8.14 28.96 -11.26
N THR A 322 9.02 29.94 -11.35
CA THR A 322 9.53 30.46 -12.63
C THR A 322 11.05 30.66 -12.63
N GLY A 323 11.65 30.86 -13.80
CA GLY A 323 13.09 31.08 -13.99
C GLY A 323 13.79 29.97 -14.80
N ALA A 324 15.06 30.16 -15.17
CA ALA A 324 15.80 29.34 -16.15
C ALA A 324 15.61 27.81 -16.05
N ASN A 325 15.65 27.15 -17.20
CA ASN A 325 15.80 25.69 -17.28
C ASN A 325 17.07 25.22 -16.53
N ARG A 326 16.95 24.06 -15.87
CA ARG A 326 17.97 23.45 -14.98
C ARG A 326 18.20 24.18 -13.64
N GLY A 327 17.13 24.77 -13.08
CA GLY A 327 17.14 25.43 -11.76
C GLY A 327 16.57 24.59 -10.61
N GLY A 328 16.22 23.32 -10.83
CA GLY A 328 15.62 22.44 -9.81
C GLY A 328 14.09 22.52 -9.69
N LYS A 329 13.39 23.24 -10.57
CA LYS A 329 11.93 23.46 -10.52
C LYS A 329 11.11 22.15 -10.55
N THR A 330 11.31 21.31 -11.57
CA THR A 330 10.65 19.99 -11.67
C THR A 330 11.02 19.09 -10.49
N THR A 331 12.28 19.14 -10.03
CA THR A 331 12.73 18.38 -8.85
C THR A 331 12.01 18.82 -7.59
N PHE A 332 11.81 20.12 -7.39
CA PHE A 332 11.01 20.67 -6.30
C PHE A 332 9.56 20.19 -6.39
N LEU A 333 8.95 20.26 -7.57
CA LEU A 333 7.57 19.82 -7.78
C LEU A 333 7.39 18.32 -7.47
N LYS A 334 8.35 17.50 -7.91
CA LYS A 334 8.44 16.08 -7.56
C LYS A 334 8.58 15.88 -6.05
N ALA A 335 9.48 16.62 -5.39
CA ALA A 335 9.69 16.52 -3.94
C ALA A 335 8.41 16.82 -3.15
N VAL A 336 7.70 17.89 -3.52
CA VAL A 336 6.43 18.28 -2.89
C VAL A 336 5.37 17.20 -3.10
N GLY A 337 5.19 16.71 -4.33
CA GLY A 337 4.22 15.66 -4.63
C GLY A 337 4.50 14.36 -3.88
N GLN A 338 5.76 13.92 -3.87
CA GLN A 338 6.20 12.73 -3.12
C GLN A 338 5.95 12.91 -1.62
N ALA A 339 6.27 14.08 -1.06
CA ALA A 339 6.06 14.37 0.35
C ALA A 339 4.57 14.34 0.74
N ILE A 340 3.69 14.92 -0.07
CA ILE A 340 2.24 14.88 0.18
C ILE A 340 1.71 13.44 0.10
N LEU A 341 2.14 12.64 -0.89
CA LEU A 341 1.73 11.24 -0.99
C LEU A 341 2.19 10.41 0.22
N LEU A 342 3.45 10.56 0.64
CA LEU A 342 3.96 9.93 1.87
C LEU A 342 3.15 10.39 3.09
N ALA A 343 2.83 11.69 3.16
CA ALA A 343 2.08 12.24 4.28
C ALA A 343 0.69 11.64 4.41
N ARG A 344 -0.05 11.56 3.31
CA ARG A 344 -1.39 10.96 3.23
C ARG A 344 -1.38 9.46 3.50
N ALA A 345 -0.27 8.78 3.23
CA ALA A 345 -0.08 7.38 3.58
C ALA A 345 0.22 7.19 5.08
N GLY A 346 0.50 8.26 5.84
CA GLY A 346 0.91 8.19 7.24
C GLY A 346 2.38 7.83 7.42
N LEU A 347 3.19 8.01 6.38
CA LEU A 347 4.63 7.76 6.39
C LEU A 347 5.40 9.01 6.81
N PHE A 348 6.66 8.80 7.17
CA PHE A 348 7.62 9.89 7.38
C PHE A 348 8.12 10.47 6.05
N ILE A 349 8.64 11.69 6.12
CA ILE A 349 8.98 12.56 4.99
C ILE A 349 10.46 12.96 5.10
N PRO A 350 11.19 13.09 3.97
CA PRO A 350 12.60 13.48 3.97
C PRO A 350 12.77 15.00 4.18
N ALA A 351 12.25 15.51 5.29
CA ALA A 351 12.31 16.92 5.69
C ALA A 351 12.61 17.06 7.19
N LYS A 352 13.03 18.24 7.64
CA LYS A 352 13.16 18.56 9.08
C LYS A 352 11.79 18.76 9.72
N SER A 353 10.91 19.50 9.05
CA SER A 353 9.52 19.70 9.45
C SER A 353 8.63 19.66 8.20
N PHE A 354 7.38 19.23 8.38
CA PHE A 354 6.39 19.21 7.31
C PHE A 354 4.99 19.35 7.91
N THR A 355 4.26 20.36 7.47
CA THR A 355 2.90 20.70 7.88
C THR A 355 2.02 20.81 6.65
N ILE A 356 0.86 20.14 6.69
CA ILE A 356 -0.14 20.22 5.61
C ILE A 356 -1.52 20.60 6.17
N PRO A 357 -2.31 21.38 5.41
CA PRO A 357 -3.61 21.84 5.86
C PRO A 357 -4.64 20.72 5.90
N ALA A 358 -4.55 19.78 4.95
CA ALA A 358 -5.40 18.62 4.86
C ALA A 358 -4.72 17.52 4.04
N PRO A 359 -5.05 16.24 4.29
CA PRO A 359 -4.71 15.15 3.39
C PRO A 359 -5.66 15.17 2.18
N GLY A 360 -5.45 16.10 1.23
CA GLY A 360 -6.13 16.13 -0.09
C GLY A 360 -5.36 15.38 -1.18
N ALA A 361 -6.07 14.80 -2.16
CA ALA A 361 -5.47 13.94 -3.21
C ALA A 361 -4.50 14.72 -4.09
N VAL A 362 -3.52 14.04 -4.69
CA VAL A 362 -2.52 14.66 -5.55
C VAL A 362 -2.77 14.27 -6.99
N TYR A 363 -2.81 15.24 -7.88
CA TYR A 363 -2.92 15.06 -9.32
C TYR A 363 -1.76 15.77 -10.01
N THR A 364 -1.29 15.20 -11.12
CA THR A 364 -0.17 15.77 -11.89
C THR A 364 -0.62 16.09 -13.32
N HIS A 365 -0.06 17.17 -13.86
CA HIS A 365 -0.17 17.51 -15.26
C HIS A 365 1.17 18.01 -15.77
N PHE A 366 2.06 17.08 -16.12
CA PHE A 366 3.38 17.44 -16.64
C PHE A 366 3.37 17.46 -18.17
N LEU A 367 4.13 18.38 -18.77
CA LEU A 367 4.30 18.47 -20.20
C LEU A 367 4.93 17.17 -20.73
N ARG A 368 4.27 16.52 -21.69
CA ARG A 368 4.78 15.31 -22.34
C ARG A 368 5.66 15.64 -23.54
N GLY A 369 6.61 14.74 -23.81
CA GLY A 369 7.30 14.69 -25.10
C GLY A 369 6.31 14.41 -26.23
N GLU A 370 6.70 14.69 -27.47
CA GLU A 370 5.84 14.42 -28.63
C GLU A 370 5.51 12.92 -28.73
N ASP A 371 4.22 12.59 -28.66
CA ASP A 371 3.76 11.25 -28.98
C ASP A 371 3.72 11.10 -30.51
N ARG A 372 4.40 10.08 -31.03
CA ARG A 372 4.55 9.86 -32.49
C ARG A 372 3.27 9.32 -33.14
N THR A 373 2.22 9.11 -32.35
CA THR A 373 0.90 8.67 -32.77
C THR A 373 0.09 9.91 -33.19
N LEU A 374 0.16 10.23 -34.48
CA LEU A 374 -0.43 11.38 -35.22
C LEU A 374 -1.96 11.60 -35.09
N SER A 375 -2.60 11.32 -33.95
CA SER A 375 -4.06 11.33 -33.82
C SER A 375 -4.65 12.68 -33.39
N TYR A 376 -3.92 13.51 -32.64
CA TYR A 376 -4.39 14.81 -32.12
C TYR A 376 -3.24 15.84 -32.04
N GLY A 377 -3.58 17.14 -32.01
CA GLY A 377 -2.61 18.19 -31.72
C GLY A 377 -2.16 18.17 -30.25
N LYS A 378 -0.91 18.57 -29.97
CA LYS A 378 -0.30 18.52 -28.63
C LYS A 378 -1.12 19.24 -27.55
N PHE A 379 -1.65 20.42 -27.88
CA PHE A 379 -2.51 21.18 -26.97
C PHE A 379 -3.84 20.48 -26.69
N GLU A 380 -4.44 19.83 -27.70
CA GLU A 380 -5.68 19.08 -27.54
C GLU A 380 -5.49 17.87 -26.61
N GLU A 381 -4.36 17.17 -26.73
CA GLU A 381 -4.00 16.07 -25.82
C GLU A 381 -3.90 16.55 -24.37
N GLU A 382 -3.18 17.65 -24.12
CA GLU A 382 -3.07 18.26 -22.79
C GLU A 382 -4.45 18.57 -22.19
N VAL A 383 -5.33 19.21 -22.97
CA VAL A 383 -6.69 19.54 -22.53
C VAL A 383 -7.49 18.27 -22.19
N ARG A 384 -7.40 17.22 -23.00
CA ARG A 384 -8.12 15.96 -22.75
C ARG A 384 -7.61 15.27 -21.49
N ARG A 385 -6.29 15.25 -21.27
CA ARG A 385 -5.68 14.70 -20.05
C ARG A 385 -6.11 15.46 -18.80
N PHE A 386 -6.06 16.79 -18.85
CA PHE A 386 -6.54 17.63 -17.76
C PHE A 386 -8.02 17.39 -17.44
N ARG A 387 -8.88 17.33 -18.46
CA ARG A 387 -10.30 17.00 -18.29
C ARG A 387 -10.52 15.61 -17.68
N GLY A 388 -9.62 14.66 -17.92
CA GLY A 388 -9.68 13.30 -17.40
C GLY A 388 -9.66 13.21 -15.87
N PHE A 389 -8.99 14.15 -15.19
CA PHE A 389 -8.97 14.20 -13.72
C PHE A 389 -9.71 15.39 -13.12
N ALA A 390 -10.00 16.44 -13.90
CA ALA A 390 -10.65 17.66 -13.38
C ALA A 390 -11.98 17.38 -12.65
N GLY A 391 -12.79 16.42 -13.14
CA GLY A 391 -14.05 16.03 -12.49
C GLY A 391 -13.89 15.19 -11.21
N LEU A 392 -12.67 14.77 -10.86
CA LEU A 392 -12.37 14.01 -9.65
C LEU A 392 -11.92 14.91 -8.49
N LEU A 393 -11.52 16.15 -8.79
CA LEU A 393 -10.96 17.10 -7.84
C LEU A 393 -11.97 17.51 -6.78
N ARG A 394 -11.48 17.65 -5.55
CA ARG A 394 -12.24 18.13 -4.38
C ARG A 394 -11.49 19.26 -3.69
N ARG A 395 -12.23 20.00 -2.85
CA ARG A 395 -11.63 21.02 -1.96
C ARG A 395 -10.52 20.37 -1.11
N GLY A 396 -9.37 21.02 -1.06
CA GLY A 396 -8.18 20.55 -0.34
C GLY A 396 -7.23 19.68 -1.15
N ASP A 397 -7.63 19.19 -2.33
CA ASP A 397 -6.74 18.44 -3.23
C ASP A 397 -5.60 19.33 -3.76
N PHE A 398 -4.57 18.68 -4.30
CA PHE A 398 -3.36 19.31 -4.84
C PHE A 398 -3.22 18.99 -6.33
N VAL A 399 -2.93 20.00 -7.15
CA VAL A 399 -2.60 19.84 -8.56
C VAL A 399 -1.19 20.36 -8.82
N LEU A 400 -0.32 19.48 -9.30
CA LEU A 400 1.08 19.74 -9.62
C LEU A 400 1.22 19.86 -11.15
N MET A 401 1.54 21.05 -11.63
CA MET A 401 1.59 21.38 -13.05
C MET A 401 3.04 21.71 -13.43
N ASP A 402 3.62 20.94 -14.35
CA ASP A 402 4.97 21.21 -14.88
C ASP A 402 4.88 21.60 -16.34
N GLU A 403 5.08 22.89 -16.63
CA GLU A 403 5.03 23.46 -17.98
C GLU A 403 3.72 23.15 -18.74
N SER A 404 2.62 22.95 -18.01
CA SER A 404 1.29 22.68 -18.57
C SER A 404 0.83 23.80 -19.50
N PHE A 405 0.13 23.41 -20.58
CA PHE A 405 -0.51 24.32 -21.54
C PHE A 405 0.48 25.25 -22.27
N SER A 406 1.77 24.90 -22.29
CA SER A 406 2.82 25.67 -22.97
C SER A 406 2.99 25.32 -24.45
N SER A 407 2.17 24.40 -24.98
CA SER A 407 2.29 23.88 -26.35
C SER A 407 1.63 24.74 -27.44
N THR A 408 1.02 25.88 -27.10
CA THR A 408 0.41 26.83 -28.04
C THR A 408 1.12 28.20 -28.02
N ASN A 409 0.58 29.17 -28.76
CA ASN A 409 0.98 30.58 -28.73
C ASN A 409 1.10 31.08 -27.27
N PRO A 410 2.22 31.72 -26.87
CA PRO A 410 2.42 32.22 -25.50
C PRO A 410 1.31 33.10 -24.93
N VAL A 411 0.65 33.90 -25.78
CA VAL A 411 -0.48 34.76 -25.36
C VAL A 411 -1.68 33.90 -24.97
N GLU A 412 -2.07 32.96 -25.84
CA GLU A 412 -3.16 32.02 -25.58
C GLU A 412 -2.83 31.09 -24.40
N ALA A 413 -1.59 30.59 -24.33
CA ALA A 413 -1.10 29.77 -23.24
C ALA A 413 -1.24 30.49 -21.89
N SER A 414 -0.89 31.78 -21.84
CA SER A 414 -1.03 32.60 -20.61
C SER A 414 -2.49 32.74 -20.20
N VAL A 415 -3.39 33.02 -21.14
CA VAL A 415 -4.83 33.13 -20.87
C VAL A 415 -5.41 31.80 -20.36
N VAL A 416 -5.04 30.68 -20.99
CA VAL A 416 -5.49 29.34 -20.59
C VAL A 416 -4.96 28.98 -19.20
N ALA A 417 -3.66 29.18 -18.97
CA ALA A 417 -3.04 28.93 -17.67
C ALA A 417 -3.69 29.74 -16.56
N GLU A 418 -3.97 31.03 -16.80
CA GLU A 418 -4.64 31.92 -15.84
C GLU A 418 -6.05 31.43 -15.50
N ASN A 419 -6.84 31.09 -16.51
CA ASN A 419 -8.21 30.60 -16.34
C ASN A 419 -8.25 29.26 -15.59
N VAL A 420 -7.38 28.32 -15.95
CA VAL A 420 -7.31 27.00 -15.31
C VAL A 420 -6.84 27.12 -13.87
N ALA A 421 -5.72 27.81 -13.62
CA ALA A 421 -5.20 27.99 -12.26
C ALA A 421 -6.19 28.73 -11.37
N SER A 422 -6.89 29.74 -11.92
CA SER A 422 -7.94 30.48 -11.18
C SER A 422 -9.10 29.56 -10.82
N ALA A 423 -9.62 28.79 -11.77
CA ALA A 423 -10.72 27.87 -11.53
C ALA A 423 -10.38 26.82 -10.46
N LEU A 424 -9.15 26.31 -10.46
CA LEU A 424 -8.67 25.39 -9.42
C LEU A 424 -8.62 26.07 -8.05
N ALA A 425 -7.94 27.21 -7.94
CA ALA A 425 -7.81 27.95 -6.68
C ALA A 425 -9.15 28.41 -6.11
N ASP A 426 -10.06 28.90 -6.97
CA ASP A 426 -11.41 29.34 -6.60
C ASP A 426 -12.29 28.16 -6.16
N SER A 427 -12.05 26.96 -6.71
CA SER A 427 -12.70 25.72 -6.30
C SER A 427 -12.15 25.13 -5.00
N GLY A 428 -11.14 25.76 -4.39
CA GLY A 428 -10.51 25.31 -3.16
C GLY A 428 -9.45 24.23 -3.36
N VAL A 429 -8.88 24.11 -4.56
CA VAL A 429 -7.77 23.19 -4.88
C VAL A 429 -6.45 23.94 -4.74
N ASN A 430 -5.47 23.31 -4.10
CA ASN A 430 -4.11 23.85 -3.95
C ASN A 430 -3.30 23.60 -5.22
N VAL A 431 -2.61 24.63 -5.72
CA VAL A 431 -1.93 24.58 -7.02
C VAL A 431 -0.42 24.76 -6.84
N PHE A 432 0.37 23.90 -7.46
CA PHE A 432 1.79 24.17 -7.71
C PHE A 432 2.00 24.20 -9.21
N TYR A 433 2.55 25.30 -9.74
CA TYR A 433 2.66 25.48 -11.18
C TYR A 433 4.05 26.00 -11.56
N VAL A 434 4.83 25.13 -12.19
CA VAL A 434 6.09 25.49 -12.86
C VAL A 434 5.77 26.04 -14.25
N THR A 435 6.14 27.29 -14.53
CA THR A 435 5.86 27.93 -15.83
C THR A 435 6.79 29.09 -16.15
N PHE A 436 6.82 29.46 -17.44
CA PHE A 436 7.56 30.60 -18.00
C PHE A 436 6.64 31.71 -18.52
N LEU A 437 5.32 31.51 -18.41
CA LEU A 437 4.32 32.43 -18.91
C LEU A 437 4.26 33.68 -18.02
N GLN A 438 5.03 34.71 -18.37
CA GLN A 438 5.23 35.90 -17.55
C GLN A 438 3.93 36.67 -17.32
N ASP A 439 3.10 36.83 -18.35
CA ASP A 439 1.82 37.53 -18.26
C ASP A 439 0.87 36.83 -17.27
N PHE A 440 0.78 35.51 -17.35
CA PHE A 440 0.04 34.70 -16.39
C PHE A 440 0.54 34.91 -14.96
N ILE A 441 1.85 34.77 -14.71
CA ILE A 441 2.40 34.91 -13.36
C ILE A 441 2.10 36.30 -12.79
N TYR A 442 2.30 37.35 -13.59
CA TYR A 442 2.05 38.73 -13.17
C TYR A 442 0.57 38.96 -12.83
N ASN A 443 -0.35 38.59 -13.71
CA ASN A 443 -1.78 38.76 -13.48
C ASN A 443 -2.27 37.94 -12.28
N PHE A 444 -1.85 36.69 -12.20
CA PHE A 444 -2.30 35.76 -11.18
C PHE A 444 -1.83 36.17 -9.78
N THR A 445 -0.54 36.50 -9.61
CA THR A 445 -0.01 36.96 -8.32
C THR A 445 -0.68 38.25 -7.85
N ARG A 446 -0.96 39.19 -8.77
CA ARG A 446 -1.70 40.41 -8.46
C ARG A 446 -3.16 40.14 -8.06
N LYS A 447 -3.83 39.20 -8.72
CA LYS A 447 -5.23 38.84 -8.44
C LYS A 447 -5.39 38.15 -7.09
N TYR A 448 -4.50 37.22 -6.75
CA TYR A 448 -4.62 36.36 -5.57
C TYR A 448 -3.80 36.83 -4.35
N GLY A 449 -2.90 37.81 -4.53
CA GLY A 449 -2.14 38.42 -3.44
C GLY A 449 -1.35 37.38 -2.65
N GLU A 450 -1.48 37.38 -1.32
CA GLU A 450 -0.78 36.46 -0.41
C GLU A 450 -1.12 34.98 -0.63
N ARG A 451 -2.25 34.68 -1.29
CA ARG A 451 -2.62 33.29 -1.65
C ARG A 451 -1.83 32.75 -2.84
N ALA A 452 -1.06 33.59 -3.55
CA ALA A 452 -0.22 33.21 -4.67
C ALA A 452 1.25 33.54 -4.38
N VAL A 453 2.02 32.51 -4.03
CA VAL A 453 3.45 32.64 -3.74
C VAL A 453 4.27 32.42 -5.00
N LEU A 454 5.23 33.30 -5.28
CA LEU A 454 6.17 33.15 -6.39
C LEU A 454 7.54 32.70 -5.90
N LEU A 455 8.01 31.57 -6.42
CA LEU A 455 9.34 31.03 -6.19
C LEU A 455 10.22 31.16 -7.43
N VAL A 456 11.48 31.53 -7.19
CA VAL A 456 12.52 31.60 -8.22
C VAL A 456 13.79 30.86 -7.75
N PRO A 457 14.58 30.27 -8.65
CA PRO A 457 15.89 29.71 -8.32
C PRO A 457 16.81 30.78 -7.73
N GLU A 458 17.34 30.50 -6.55
CA GLU A 458 18.35 31.34 -5.91
C GLU A 458 19.62 31.39 -6.76
N ARG A 459 20.19 32.60 -6.84
CA ARG A 459 21.47 32.85 -7.47
C ARG A 459 22.36 33.64 -6.54
N LEU A 460 23.59 33.17 -6.40
CA LEU A 460 24.63 33.92 -5.74
C LEU A 460 25.13 35.05 -6.65
N SER A 461 25.77 36.06 -6.05
CA SER A 461 26.33 37.22 -6.75
C SER A 461 27.36 36.85 -7.83
N ASN A 462 27.97 35.67 -7.74
CA ASN A 462 28.91 35.11 -8.73
C ASN A 462 28.22 34.40 -9.91
N GLY A 463 26.89 34.32 -9.94
CA GLY A 463 26.11 33.64 -10.98
C GLY A 463 25.97 32.12 -10.80
N GLU A 464 26.51 31.56 -9.71
CA GLU A 464 26.39 30.16 -9.37
C GLU A 464 24.97 29.80 -8.94
N ARG A 465 24.53 28.59 -9.33
CA ARG A 465 23.20 28.06 -9.02
C ARG A 465 23.27 27.23 -7.76
N THR A 466 22.52 27.62 -6.74
CA THR A 466 22.45 26.85 -5.48
C THR A 466 21.43 25.70 -5.57
N PHE A 467 20.60 25.68 -6.62
CA PHE A 467 19.46 24.77 -6.80
C PHE A 467 18.38 24.88 -5.71
N ARG A 468 18.46 25.93 -4.87
CA ARG A 468 17.40 26.28 -3.92
C ARG A 468 16.37 27.18 -4.59
N LEU A 469 15.13 27.09 -4.14
CA LEU A 469 14.07 28.04 -4.51
C LEU A 469 13.87 29.02 -3.35
N VAL A 470 13.73 30.29 -3.67
CA VAL A 470 13.45 31.37 -2.71
C VAL A 470 12.26 32.18 -3.18
N MET A 471 11.56 32.82 -2.23
CA MET A 471 10.53 33.79 -2.59
C MET A 471 11.17 34.96 -3.33
N GLY A 472 10.58 35.36 -4.45
CA GLY A 472 11.15 36.41 -5.28
C GLY A 472 10.16 37.08 -6.21
N THR A 473 10.66 38.06 -6.96
CA THR A 473 9.91 38.79 -7.98
C THR A 473 10.16 38.21 -9.37
N LEU A 474 9.31 38.60 -10.33
CA LEU A 474 9.44 38.17 -11.71
C LEU A 474 10.83 38.53 -12.27
N GLN A 475 11.58 37.54 -12.75
CA GLN A 475 12.89 37.76 -13.37
C GLN A 475 12.81 37.64 -14.89
N PRO A 476 13.53 38.47 -15.65
CA PRO A 476 13.63 38.33 -17.10
C PRO A 476 14.26 36.99 -17.49
N GLY A 477 13.87 36.47 -18.66
CA GLY A 477 14.36 35.18 -19.17
C GLY A 477 15.87 35.16 -19.42
N PHE A 478 16.51 34.02 -19.20
CA PHE A 478 17.97 33.87 -19.20
C PHE A 478 18.57 33.43 -20.54
N ALA A 479 17.77 33.37 -21.59
CA ALA A 479 18.24 32.95 -22.91
C ALA A 479 19.37 33.85 -23.42
N MET A 480 19.26 35.17 -23.19
CA MET A 480 20.26 36.15 -23.62
C MET A 480 21.57 36.07 -22.83
N ASP A 481 21.50 35.80 -21.52
CA ASP A 481 22.69 35.61 -20.69
C ASP A 481 23.44 34.33 -21.07
N LEU A 482 22.69 33.24 -21.30
CA LEU A 482 23.26 31.97 -21.73
C LEU A 482 23.91 32.09 -23.11
N TRP A 483 23.21 32.76 -24.04
CA TRP A 483 23.75 33.07 -25.36
C TRP A 483 25.07 33.82 -25.26
N THR A 484 25.10 34.89 -24.46
CA THR A 484 26.30 35.72 -24.27
C THR A 484 27.46 34.94 -23.66
N LYS A 485 27.18 34.07 -22.66
CA LYS A 485 28.20 33.22 -22.03
C LYS A 485 28.80 32.22 -23.02
N LEU A 486 27.96 31.45 -23.71
CA LEU A 486 28.40 30.45 -24.67
C LEU A 486 29.16 31.10 -25.84
N TYR A 487 28.68 32.25 -26.32
CA TYR A 487 29.34 33.00 -27.38
C TYR A 487 30.75 33.48 -26.97
N ARG A 488 30.90 33.96 -25.72
CA ARG A 488 32.22 34.34 -25.17
C ARG A 488 33.16 33.14 -25.03
N GLU A 489 32.67 31.99 -24.57
CA GLU A 489 33.45 30.76 -24.45
C GLU A 489 33.99 30.29 -25.82
N THR A 490 33.18 30.35 -26.88
CA THR A 490 33.63 30.08 -28.26
C THR A 490 34.65 31.08 -28.81
N MET A 491 34.57 32.36 -28.41
CA MET A 491 35.54 33.38 -28.82
C MET A 491 36.88 33.25 -28.07
N SER A 492 36.86 32.78 -26.82
CA SER A 492 38.09 32.51 -26.05
C SER A 492 38.79 31.20 -26.43
N GLY A 493 38.10 30.26 -27.10
CA GLY A 493 38.69 29.01 -27.62
C GLY A 493 39.33 29.12 -29.01
N ASN A 494 39.23 30.28 -29.67
CA ASN A 494 39.75 30.55 -31.01
C ASN A 494 40.93 31.55 -31.01
N LYS A 495 41.67 31.65 -29.89
CA LYS A 495 42.90 32.44 -29.78
C LYS A 495 44.12 31.58 -29.55
#